data_AF-A0A8S3FWU6-F1
#
_entry.id   AF-A0A8S3FWU6-F1
#
_cell.length_a   1.000
_cell.length_b   1.000
_cell.length_c   1.000
_cell.angle_alpha   90.00
_cell.angle_beta   90.00
_cell.angle_gamma   90.00
#
_symmetry.space_group_name_H-M   'P 1'
#
loop_
_entity.id
_entity.type
_entity.pdbx_description
1 polymer ?
#
loop_
_entity_poly.entity_id
_entity_poly.type
_entity_poly.pdbx_seq_one_letter_code
_entity_poly.pdbx_strand_id
1 'polypeptide(L)'
;SDDEPDVKNKHKKTNKSIRPDHLWAYLLDGEHVPSLRKLVEFVFAIPGSNAFCESIFSHMKYLWNNSRTKMKHDLVGAELKIKMNTHLTCTELYDYLLTKPNILNKIRSSDKYSQIAKMPRIYQ
;
A
#
# COMPACT_ATOMS: atom_id res chain seq x y z
N SER A 1 -8.46 -27.04 59.83
CA SER A 1 -7.87 -25.76 60.20
C SER A 1 -6.58 -25.59 59.42
N ASP A 2 -6.44 -24.81 58.37
CA ASP A 2 -7.28 -23.94 57.54
C ASP A 2 -6.41 -23.80 56.27
N ASP A 3 -6.81 -24.38 55.15
CA ASP A 3 -7.30 -23.66 53.97
C ASP A 3 -6.87 -22.18 53.85
N GLU A 4 -5.81 -21.91 53.09
CA GLU A 4 -5.76 -20.73 52.20
C GLU A 4 -4.83 -20.98 50.99
N PRO A 5 -5.33 -20.95 49.75
CA PRO A 5 -4.49 -20.87 48.56
C PRO A 5 -4.20 -19.40 48.21
N ASP A 6 -2.92 -19.00 48.29
CA ASP A 6 -2.43 -17.70 47.78
C ASP A 6 -2.60 -17.64 46.25
N VAL A 7 -3.70 -17.03 45.83
CA VAL A 7 -4.03 -16.70 44.44
C VAL A 7 -3.04 -15.63 43.96
N LYS A 8 -1.87 -16.06 43.49
CA LYS A 8 -0.98 -15.20 42.71
C LYS A 8 -1.61 -14.93 41.35
N ASN A 9 -2.35 -13.83 41.35
CA ASN A 9 -3.01 -13.16 40.25
C ASN A 9 -2.03 -12.98 39.06
N LYS A 10 -2.05 -13.92 38.12
CA LYS A 10 -1.33 -13.80 36.85
C LYS A 10 -2.07 -12.79 35.97
N HIS A 11 -1.88 -11.50 36.23
CA HIS A 11 -2.15 -10.45 35.26
C HIS A 11 -1.18 -10.63 34.09
N LYS A 12 -1.56 -11.50 33.17
CA LYS A 12 -0.91 -11.70 31.88
C LYS A 12 -1.19 -10.44 31.05
N LYS A 13 -0.42 -9.37 31.29
CA LYS A 13 -0.43 -8.16 30.46
C LYS A 13 0.07 -8.53 29.07
N THR A 14 -0.82 -8.98 28.19
CA THR A 14 -0.53 -9.07 26.76
C THR A 14 -0.57 -7.66 26.20
N ASN A 15 0.51 -6.91 26.38
CA ASN A 15 0.72 -5.62 25.73
C ASN A 15 1.01 -5.89 24.25
N LYS A 16 -0.04 -6.17 23.48
CA LYS A 16 0.07 -6.25 22.03
C LYS A 16 0.34 -4.83 21.55
N SER A 17 1.58 -4.56 21.11
CA SER A 17 1.96 -3.27 20.55
C SER A 17 1.12 -3.00 19.30
N ILE A 18 0.12 -2.12 19.43
CA ILE A 18 -0.68 -1.66 18.29
C ILE A 18 0.16 -0.67 17.51
N ARG A 19 0.19 -0.83 16.18
CA ARG A 19 0.87 0.13 15.31
C ARG A 19 0.26 1.54 15.48
N PRO A 20 1.08 2.60 15.60
CA PRO A 20 0.57 3.95 15.82
C PRO A 20 -0.45 4.40 14.77
N ASP A 21 -0.25 4.04 13.50
CA ASP A 21 -1.18 4.38 12.42
C ASP A 21 -2.58 3.79 12.63
N HIS A 22 -2.68 2.55 13.13
CA HIS A 22 -3.97 1.92 13.43
C HIS A 22 -4.63 2.53 14.66
N LEU A 23 -3.84 2.90 15.68
CA LEU A 23 -4.36 3.56 16.88
C LEU A 23 -4.95 4.93 16.53
N TRP A 24 -4.24 5.73 15.74
CA TRP A 24 -4.73 7.03 15.29
C TRP A 24 -5.94 6.90 14.35
N ALA A 25 -5.97 5.91 13.47
CA ALA A 25 -7.13 5.65 12.63
C ALA A 25 -8.36 5.29 13.47
N TYR A 26 -8.20 4.44 14.49
CA TYR A 26 -9.28 4.09 15.42
C TYR A 26 -9.73 5.28 16.27
N LEU A 27 -8.79 6.08 16.79
CA LEU A 27 -9.09 7.24 17.63
C LEU A 27 -9.86 8.34 16.87
N LEU A 28 -9.55 8.50 15.58
CA LEU A 28 -10.19 9.51 14.74
C LEU A 28 -11.45 8.98 14.03
N ASP A 29 -11.82 7.72 14.25
CA ASP A 29 -13.01 7.14 13.64
C ASP A 29 -14.28 7.72 14.27
N GLY A 30 -15.20 8.23 13.45
CA GLY A 30 -16.43 8.89 13.92
C GLY A 30 -16.26 10.32 14.46
N GLU A 31 -15.03 10.82 14.63
CA GLU A 31 -14.77 12.14 15.20
C GLU A 31 -14.67 13.25 14.13
N HIS A 32 -15.30 14.41 14.37
CA HIS A 32 -15.28 15.54 13.44
C HIS A 32 -14.12 16.51 13.75
N VAL A 33 -12.89 16.08 13.46
CA VAL A 33 -11.65 16.84 13.70
C VAL A 33 -10.81 17.01 12.42
N PRO A 34 -11.28 17.79 11.43
CA PRO A 34 -10.67 17.84 10.10
C PRO A 34 -9.22 18.34 10.08
N SER A 35 -8.86 19.28 10.95
CA SER A 35 -7.48 19.81 11.03
C SER A 35 -6.51 18.79 11.60
N LEU A 36 -6.91 18.09 12.66
CA LEU A 36 -6.08 17.06 13.28
C LEU A 36 -5.91 15.86 12.34
N ARG A 37 -6.99 15.45 11.66
CA ARG A 37 -6.93 14.37 10.68
C ARG A 37 -5.95 14.67 9.55
N LYS A 38 -5.99 15.88 8.98
CA LYS A 38 -5.02 16.30 7.95
C LYS A 38 -3.58 16.27 8.46
N LEU A 39 -3.34 16.71 9.70
CA LEU A 39 -2.00 16.67 10.30
C LEU A 39 -1.51 15.23 10.46
N VAL A 40 -2.35 14.35 11.00
CA VAL A 40 -2.02 12.94 11.21
C VAL A 40 -1.77 12.23 9.88
N GLU A 41 -2.63 12.44 8.88
CA GLU A 41 -2.45 11.92 7.52
C GLU A 41 -1.12 12.40 6.90
N PHE A 42 -0.78 13.67 7.08
CA PHE A 42 0.49 14.24 6.59
C PHE A 42 1.71 13.62 7.28
N VAL A 43 1.68 13.49 8.60
CA VAL A 43 2.79 12.88 9.37
C VAL A 43 3.01 11.44 8.94
N PHE A 44 1.95 10.66 8.74
CA PHE A 44 2.05 9.26 8.31
C PHE A 44 2.36 9.09 6.81
N ALA A 45 2.15 10.11 5.99
CA ALA A 45 2.55 10.09 4.59
C ALA A 45 4.08 10.17 4.41
N ILE A 46 4.81 10.65 5.42
CA ILE A 46 6.27 10.75 5.40
C ILE A 46 6.86 9.46 5.98
N PRO A 47 7.58 8.65 5.19
CA PRO A 47 8.22 7.45 5.71
C PRO A 47 9.32 7.85 6.71
N GLY A 48 9.24 7.33 7.93
CA GLY A 48 10.23 7.59 8.98
C GLY A 48 11.61 6.94 8.75
N SER A 49 11.80 6.20 7.65
CA SER A 49 13.07 5.57 7.31
C SER A 49 13.24 5.40 5.79
N ASN A 50 14.50 5.37 5.36
CA ASN A 50 14.85 5.10 3.97
C ASN A 50 14.60 3.64 3.54
N ALA A 51 14.35 2.72 4.47
CA ALA A 51 14.11 1.31 4.17
C ALA A 51 12.93 1.10 3.21
N PHE A 52 11.90 1.96 3.28
CA PHE A 52 10.79 1.94 2.33
C PHE A 52 11.26 2.30 0.91
N CYS A 53 12.03 3.36 0.77
CA CYS A 53 12.62 3.77 -0.51
C CYS A 53 13.58 2.71 -1.05
N GLU A 54 14.42 2.11 -0.21
CA GLU A 54 15.32 1.03 -0.58
C GLU A 54 14.56 -0.22 -1.07
N SER A 55 13.44 -0.56 -0.43
CA SER A 55 12.55 -1.64 -0.90
C SER A 55 12.00 -1.36 -2.29
N ILE A 56 11.58 -0.11 -2.55
CA ILE A 56 11.13 0.34 -3.87
C ILE A 56 12.24 0.19 -4.91
N PHE A 57 13.46 0.67 -4.61
CA PHE A 57 14.59 0.57 -5.53
C PHE A 57 15.04 -0.87 -5.77
N SER A 58 15.00 -1.72 -4.74
CA SER A 58 15.29 -3.15 -4.87
C SER A 58 14.28 -3.84 -5.79
N HIS A 59 12.99 -3.57 -5.60
CA HIS A 59 11.92 -4.06 -6.48
C HIS A 59 12.05 -3.53 -7.91
N MET A 60 12.37 -2.25 -8.07
CA MET A 60 12.60 -1.65 -9.38
C MET A 60 13.77 -2.30 -10.09
N LYS A 61 14.91 -2.51 -9.39
CA LYS A 61 16.09 -3.18 -9.93
C LYS A 61 15.78 -4.63 -10.33
N TYR A 62 14.98 -5.34 -9.56
CA TYR A 62 14.50 -6.68 -9.90
C TYR A 62 13.65 -6.68 -11.18
N LEU A 63 12.69 -5.76 -11.30
CA LEU A 63 11.83 -5.64 -12.49
C LEU A 63 12.61 -5.17 -13.73
N TRP A 64 13.70 -4.41 -13.53
CA TRP A 64 14.52 -3.84 -14.58
C TRP A 64 15.63 -4.79 -15.09
N ASN A 65 16.09 -5.77 -14.29
CA ASN A 65 17.25 -6.59 -14.67
C ASN A 65 16.94 -7.74 -15.67
N ASN A 66 17.60 -7.64 -16.82
CA ASN A 66 18.13 -8.61 -17.81
C ASN A 66 17.41 -9.90 -18.24
N SER A 67 16.31 -10.36 -17.63
CA SER A 67 15.50 -11.46 -18.20
C SER A 67 14.25 -10.95 -18.93
N ARG A 68 13.82 -9.72 -18.62
CA ARG A 68 12.69 -9.02 -19.24
C ARG A 68 13.17 -7.87 -20.12
N THR A 69 13.84 -8.21 -21.22
CA THR A 69 14.33 -7.24 -22.20
C THR A 69 13.15 -6.39 -22.72
N LYS A 70 13.16 -5.08 -22.43
CA LYS A 70 12.25 -4.02 -22.95
C LYS A 70 10.90 -3.82 -22.26
N MET A 71 10.77 -3.95 -20.94
CA MET A 71 9.64 -3.28 -20.28
C MET A 71 9.82 -1.76 -20.34
N LYS A 72 8.82 -1.04 -20.87
CA LYS A 72 8.81 0.43 -20.86
C LYS A 72 8.84 0.93 -19.42
N HIS A 73 9.53 2.03 -19.18
CA HIS A 73 9.61 2.65 -17.85
C HIS A 73 8.23 2.88 -17.23
N ASP A 74 7.24 3.29 -18.03
CA ASP A 74 5.85 3.49 -17.59
C ASP A 74 5.20 2.20 -17.08
N LEU A 75 5.51 1.06 -17.69
CA LEU A 75 4.98 -0.24 -17.28
C LEU A 75 5.61 -0.70 -15.96
N VAL A 76 6.93 -0.53 -15.81
CA VAL A 76 7.64 -0.80 -14.55
C VAL A 76 7.09 0.06 -13.42
N GLY A 77 6.85 1.35 -13.68
CA GLY A 77 6.25 2.26 -12.72
C GLY A 77 4.82 1.86 -12.33
N ALA A 78 4.01 1.41 -13.28
CA ALA A 78 2.66 0.92 -13.01
C ALA A 78 2.66 -0.38 -12.18
N GLU A 79 3.51 -1.34 -12.52
CA GLU A 79 3.67 -2.60 -11.77
C GLU A 79 4.14 -2.34 -10.34
N LEU A 80 5.12 -1.45 -10.17
CA LEU A 80 5.65 -1.06 -8.87
C LEU A 80 4.58 -0.39 -8.00
N LYS A 81 3.76 0.51 -8.58
CA LYS A 81 2.63 1.12 -7.86
C LYS A 81 1.64 0.07 -7.37
N ILE A 82 1.26 -0.88 -8.21
CA ILE A 82 0.33 -1.95 -7.82
C ILE A 82 0.94 -2.78 -6.70
N LYS A 83 2.19 -3.21 -6.84
CA LYS A 83 2.85 -4.10 -5.88
C LYS A 83 3.15 -3.43 -4.53
N MET A 84 3.39 -2.12 -4.51
CA MET A 84 3.67 -1.38 -3.27
C MET A 84 2.40 -0.93 -2.54
N ASN A 85 1.29 -0.75 -3.25
CA ASN A 85 0.04 -0.26 -2.66
C ASN A 85 -1.00 -1.37 -2.42
N THR A 86 -0.70 -2.60 -2.81
CA THR A 86 -1.60 -3.74 -2.61
C THR A 86 -0.83 -4.90 -1.99
N HIS A 87 -1.48 -5.58 -1.04
CA HIS A 87 -0.98 -6.84 -0.48
C HIS A 87 -1.61 -8.07 -1.15
N LEU A 88 -2.38 -7.85 -2.22
CA LEU A 88 -3.09 -8.89 -2.93
C LEU A 88 -2.12 -9.68 -3.82
N THR A 89 -2.28 -11.00 -3.82
CA THR A 89 -1.69 -11.86 -4.83
C THR A 89 -2.28 -11.56 -6.21
N CYS A 90 -1.62 -12.02 -7.28
CA CYS A 90 -2.14 -11.83 -8.65
C CYS A 90 -3.54 -12.42 -8.83
N THR A 91 -3.84 -13.54 -8.17
CA THR A 91 -5.15 -14.19 -8.20
C THR A 91 -6.20 -13.37 -7.46
N GLU A 92 -5.90 -12.92 -6.23
CA GLU A 92 -6.83 -12.09 -5.46
C GLU A 92 -7.07 -10.73 -6.12
N LEU A 93 -6.04 -10.16 -6.74
CA LEU A 93 -6.18 -8.91 -7.50
C LEU A 93 -7.07 -9.13 -8.74
N TYR A 94 -6.94 -10.25 -9.43
CA TYR A 94 -7.81 -10.60 -10.55
C TYR A 94 -9.27 -10.71 -10.10
N ASP A 95 -9.54 -11.46 -9.05
CA ASP A 95 -10.88 -11.63 -8.49
C ASP A 95 -11.45 -10.29 -8.03
N TYR A 96 -10.64 -9.47 -7.36
CA TYR A 96 -11.01 -8.11 -6.96
C TYR A 96 -11.38 -7.23 -8.16
N LEU A 97 -10.61 -7.29 -9.26
CA LEU A 97 -10.92 -6.52 -10.46
C LEU A 97 -12.23 -6.99 -11.11
N LEU A 98 -12.55 -8.29 -11.06
CA LEU A 98 -13.82 -8.81 -11.55
C LEU A 98 -15.03 -8.19 -10.83
N THR A 99 -14.91 -7.89 -9.54
CA THR A 99 -15.97 -7.23 -8.77
C THR A 99 -16.17 -5.75 -9.11
N LYS A 100 -15.26 -5.13 -9.87
CA LYS A 100 -15.24 -3.68 -10.14
C LYS A 100 -15.45 -3.36 -11.62
N PRO A 101 -16.70 -3.36 -12.13
CA PRO A 101 -17.00 -3.15 -13.54
C PRO A 101 -16.49 -1.79 -14.06
N ASN A 102 -16.48 -0.76 -13.22
CA ASN A 102 -15.95 0.56 -13.60
C ASN A 102 -14.45 0.53 -13.94
N ILE A 103 -13.66 -0.26 -13.21
CA ILE A 103 -12.23 -0.41 -13.47
C ILE A 103 -12.02 -1.26 -14.72
N LEU A 104 -12.76 -2.36 -14.87
CA LEU A 104 -12.70 -3.21 -16.06
C LEU A 104 -13.04 -2.44 -17.33
N ASN A 105 -14.07 -1.58 -17.29
CA ASN A 105 -14.45 -0.73 -18.41
C ASN A 105 -13.31 0.23 -18.80
N LYS A 106 -12.62 0.84 -17.82
CA LYS A 106 -11.45 1.67 -18.08
C LYS A 106 -10.26 0.88 -18.62
N ILE A 107 -10.02 -0.33 -18.11
CA ILE A 107 -8.96 -1.21 -18.63
C ILE A 107 -9.26 -1.61 -20.07
N ARG A 108 -10.51 -1.89 -20.42
CA ARG A 108 -10.93 -2.28 -21.78
C ARG A 108 -10.99 -1.09 -22.73
N SER A 109 -11.25 0.13 -22.22
CA SER A 109 -11.36 1.32 -23.06
C SER A 109 -10.07 1.58 -23.85
N SER A 110 -10.25 1.98 -25.10
CA SER A 110 -9.17 2.48 -25.97
C SER A 110 -8.66 3.85 -25.56
N ASP A 111 -9.35 4.56 -24.65
CA ASP A 111 -8.96 5.88 -24.14
C ASP A 111 -7.54 5.89 -23.58
N LYS A 112 -7.09 4.75 -23.04
CA LYS A 112 -5.72 4.58 -22.52
C LYS A 112 -4.63 4.76 -23.59
N TYR A 113 -4.94 4.58 -24.88
CA TYR A 113 -4.01 4.77 -25.99
C TYR A 113 -4.09 6.17 -26.63
N SER A 114 -5.16 6.91 -26.38
CA SER A 114 -5.33 8.28 -26.92
C SER A 114 -4.26 9.26 -26.42
N GLN A 115 -3.70 9.01 -25.23
CA GLN A 115 -2.62 9.79 -24.62
C GLN A 115 -1.27 9.55 -25.30
N ILE A 116 -1.04 8.36 -25.86
CA ILE A 116 0.22 7.97 -26.52
C ILE A 116 0.34 8.64 -27.90
N ALA A 117 -0.78 8.86 -28.58
CA ALA A 117 -0.83 9.54 -29.87
C ALA A 117 -0.39 11.02 -29.81
N LYS A 118 -0.30 11.61 -28.61
CA LYS A 118 0.08 13.03 -28.41
C LYS A 118 1.55 13.26 -28.08
N MET A 119 2.36 12.22 -27.90
CA MET A 119 3.80 12.39 -27.69
C MET A 119 4.47 12.68 -29.04
N PRO A 120 5.08 13.86 -29.26
CA PRO A 120 5.86 14.09 -30.46
C PRO A 120 7.01 13.09 -30.48
N ARG A 121 7.21 12.40 -31.60
CA ARG A 121 8.46 11.66 -31.82
C ARG A 121 9.57 12.70 -31.96
N ILE A 122 10.27 12.98 -30.86
CA ILE A 122 11.53 13.73 -30.93
C ILE A 122 12.59 12.73 -31.39
N TYR A 123 12.77 12.63 -32.70
CA TYR A 123 14.02 12.15 -33.30
C TYR A 123 14.69 13.36 -33.95
N GLN A 124 15.75 13.87 -33.32
CA GLN A 124 16.90 14.50 -33.97
C GLN A 124 18.15 14.00 -33.25
#